data_AF-A0A7C4QY24-F1
#
_entry.id   AF-A0A7C4QY24-F1
#
_cell.length_a   1.000
_cell.length_b   1.000
_cell.length_c   1.000
_cell.angle_alpha   90.00
_cell.angle_beta   90.00
_cell.angle_gamma   90.00
#
_symmetry.space_group_name_H-M   'P 1'
#
loop_
_entity.id
_entity.type
_entity.pdbx_description
1 polymer ?
#
loop_
_entity_poly.entity_id
_entity_poly.type
_entity_poly.pdbx_seq_one_letter_code
_entity_poly.pdbx_strand_id
1 'polypeptide(L)'
;MTSRLNDCLPPARIPVLAKFALFASLASAVLVFGAPNPLRAAEKAAVGPSIKQSLSPELPALFDRQLQLIKERRPEWLRQAERSLPKLHVAVKRPVSLVKVEKDAASFQGWKTVDAGKADTVLNRPMLPGDSFILDFGEHLTGYFKFALRRFDIAVDAPVRLALIFAEMPAELGEPFDPYPGSLTRSWLQDEIVNIDDVPGETRLPRRYAFRYAKVTVVAASRYGKFGFADISLEAVTSADEAQLRPFLARTPADAALDRVSLRTLRDCMQTVFEDGPKRDRRLWLGDLRLQALANYRSFRNYELVKRSLYLLAGTADDQGLVATCAFERPEPMRGGNAILDYTALLAPTVLEYLEASGDRQTPLNLWPLVLKQLDFTLEPVNTEGLFVPPKGWWLFVDWHRSLDKQAPEHAIVLLGLRATQTLAEKLGRQDEARFIPEAIHRMENAARQRLWDETQGLFVSGPKREVSYASQAWMVLAGVPSPEQARRAMQGVLRQPEAVKPVTPYLHHYVVEALFAAGLAEAANKHLHDYWGTMIQKGADTFWEVFVPGDDFASPYKSHLMNSYCHAWSCTPVYFLRAPAAGK
;
A
#
# COMPACT_ATOMS: atom_id res chain seq x y z
N MET A 1 -77.25 -5.41 5.13
CA MET A 1 -77.51 -4.02 5.53
C MET A 1 -76.22 -3.44 6.09
N THR A 2 -75.92 -2.18 5.72
CA THR A 2 -75.04 -1.16 6.34
C THR A 2 -74.19 -1.53 7.59
N SER A 3 -72.94 -1.07 7.76
CA SER A 3 -72.33 0.18 7.26
C SER A 3 -70.78 0.24 7.20
N ARG A 4 -70.26 0.89 6.15
CA ARG A 4 -69.11 1.85 6.06
C ARG A 4 -67.85 1.68 6.93
N LEU A 5 -66.67 1.76 6.28
CA LEU A 5 -65.81 2.96 6.35
C LEU A 5 -64.76 3.02 5.21
N ASN A 6 -64.42 4.24 4.82
CA ASN A 6 -63.96 4.69 3.50
C ASN A 6 -62.44 4.57 3.18
N ASP A 7 -62.17 4.18 1.93
CA ASP A 7 -61.46 4.91 0.83
C ASP A 7 -60.00 5.42 0.88
N CYS A 8 -59.44 5.51 -0.33
CA CYS A 8 -58.05 5.76 -0.69
C CYS A 8 -57.86 7.04 -1.57
N LEU A 9 -56.73 7.75 -1.38
CA LEU A 9 -55.95 8.51 -2.41
C LEU A 9 -56.66 9.71 -3.13
N PRO A 10 -56.01 10.44 -4.08
CA PRO A 10 -54.87 11.38 -3.99
C PRO A 10 -55.29 12.80 -4.54
N PRO A 11 -54.49 13.71 -5.19
CA PRO A 11 -53.02 13.89 -5.35
C PRO A 11 -52.47 15.35 -5.18
N ALA A 12 -51.14 15.48 -5.27
CA ALA A 12 -50.28 16.60 -5.77
C ALA A 12 -50.60 18.11 -5.56
N ARG A 13 -49.63 18.87 -5.00
CA ARG A 13 -49.23 20.24 -5.45
C ARG A 13 -47.82 20.62 -4.97
N ILE A 14 -47.12 21.45 -5.78
CA ILE A 14 -45.75 21.95 -5.58
C ILE A 14 -45.79 23.31 -4.85
N PRO A 15 -44.77 23.64 -4.03
CA PRO A 15 -44.14 24.96 -4.16
C PRO A 15 -42.61 24.88 -4.27
N VAL A 16 -42.02 25.99 -4.72
CA VAL A 16 -40.67 26.15 -5.28
C VAL A 16 -39.78 27.01 -4.36
N LEU A 17 -38.45 26.89 -4.54
CA LEU A 17 -37.35 27.75 -4.06
C LEU A 17 -36.88 27.63 -2.59
N ALA A 18 -35.73 26.95 -2.42
CA ALA A 18 -34.55 27.56 -1.80
C ALA A 18 -33.27 26.98 -2.45
N LYS A 19 -32.44 27.83 -3.07
CA LYS A 19 -31.15 27.43 -3.65
C LYS A 19 -30.08 27.37 -2.56
N PHE A 20 -29.38 26.25 -2.40
CA PHE A 20 -28.00 26.26 -1.88
C PHE A 20 -27.14 25.19 -2.57
N ALA A 21 -25.86 25.53 -2.74
CA ALA A 21 -24.93 24.95 -3.72
C ALA A 21 -24.74 23.42 -3.67
N LEU A 22 -24.94 22.76 -4.81
CA LEU A 22 -24.54 21.38 -5.05
C LEU A 22 -23.14 21.36 -5.69
N PHE A 23 -22.06 21.35 -4.88
CA PHE A 23 -20.67 21.31 -5.37
C PHE A 23 -19.75 20.45 -4.47
N ALA A 24 -20.20 19.25 -4.07
CA ALA A 24 -19.38 18.31 -3.30
C ALA A 24 -19.88 16.84 -3.40
N SER A 25 -19.56 16.11 -4.47
CA SER A 25 -19.70 14.63 -4.48
C SER A 25 -18.83 13.86 -5.49
N LEU A 26 -18.38 14.47 -6.58
CA LEU A 26 -17.75 13.75 -7.70
C LEU A 26 -16.28 13.31 -7.52
N ALA A 27 -15.55 13.86 -6.55
CA ALA A 27 -14.11 13.62 -6.43
C ALA A 27 -13.69 12.25 -5.85
N SER A 28 -14.59 11.51 -5.19
CA SER A 28 -14.23 10.29 -4.44
C SER A 28 -14.72 8.97 -5.06
N ALA A 29 -15.47 9.02 -6.17
CA ALA A 29 -16.04 7.82 -6.82
C ALA A 29 -15.43 7.52 -8.21
N VAL A 30 -14.62 8.43 -8.75
CA VAL A 30 -14.07 8.36 -10.13
C VAL A 30 -12.75 7.56 -10.20
N LEU A 31 -12.17 7.19 -9.06
CA LEU A 31 -10.80 6.66 -8.92
C LEU A 31 -10.56 5.19 -9.35
N VAL A 32 -11.55 4.54 -9.97
CA VAL A 32 -11.41 3.13 -10.43
C VAL A 32 -11.80 2.91 -11.90
N PHE A 33 -12.64 3.77 -12.51
CA PHE A 33 -13.05 3.61 -13.92
C PHE A 33 -13.15 4.93 -14.69
N GLY A 34 -12.41 5.03 -15.80
CA GLY A 34 -12.87 5.72 -17.01
C GLY A 34 -12.63 7.22 -17.17
N ALA A 35 -12.13 7.95 -16.17
CA ALA A 35 -11.76 9.36 -16.39
C ALA A 35 -10.51 9.48 -17.29
N PRO A 36 -10.44 10.48 -18.19
CA PRO A 36 -9.20 10.79 -18.90
C PRO A 36 -8.15 11.21 -17.87
N ASN A 37 -7.06 10.44 -17.80
CA ASN A 37 -5.95 10.68 -16.87
C ASN A 37 -5.48 12.15 -16.96
N PRO A 38 -5.43 12.92 -15.86
CA PRO A 38 -5.02 14.32 -15.86
C PRO A 38 -3.54 14.53 -16.27
N LEU A 39 -2.70 13.49 -16.18
CA LEU A 39 -1.35 13.48 -16.79
C LEU A 39 -1.36 13.31 -18.33
N ARG A 40 -2.47 12.83 -18.94
CA ARG A 40 -2.68 12.88 -20.40
C ARG A 40 -3.22 14.24 -20.84
N ALA A 41 -4.09 14.83 -20.02
CA ALA A 41 -4.59 16.17 -20.24
C ALA A 41 -3.55 17.20 -19.77
N ALA A 42 -2.50 17.38 -20.56
CA ALA A 42 -1.70 18.60 -20.54
C ALA A 42 -2.58 19.77 -21.04
N GLU A 43 -3.58 20.15 -20.25
CA GLU A 43 -4.20 21.46 -20.35
C GLU A 43 -3.10 22.49 -20.10
N LYS A 44 -2.61 23.11 -21.18
CA LYS A 44 -1.59 24.17 -21.22
C LYS A 44 -2.03 25.48 -20.52
N ALA A 45 -2.93 25.39 -19.55
CA ALA A 45 -3.81 26.47 -19.11
C ALA A 45 -3.58 26.95 -17.66
N ALA A 46 -2.59 26.41 -16.94
CA ALA A 46 -2.38 26.75 -15.52
C ALA A 46 -0.93 26.91 -15.05
N VAL A 47 0.08 26.45 -15.81
CA VAL A 47 1.50 26.60 -15.48
C VAL A 47 2.15 27.46 -16.57
N GLY A 48 3.08 28.34 -16.17
CA GLY A 48 3.91 29.12 -17.10
C GLY A 48 4.88 28.22 -17.88
N PRO A 49 5.89 28.80 -18.57
CA PRO A 49 6.90 27.99 -19.23
C PRO A 49 7.57 27.01 -18.25
N SER A 50 7.57 25.72 -18.61
CA SER A 50 8.24 24.66 -17.85
C SER A 50 9.76 24.80 -17.97
N ILE A 51 10.49 24.41 -16.92
CA ILE A 51 11.96 24.35 -16.89
C ILE A 51 12.53 23.63 -18.13
N LYS A 52 11.84 22.59 -18.63
CA LYS A 52 12.22 21.82 -19.83
C LYS A 52 12.52 22.71 -21.04
N GLN A 53 11.75 23.78 -21.24
CA GLN A 53 11.91 24.71 -22.37
C GLN A 53 13.21 25.53 -22.29
N SER A 54 13.86 25.56 -21.13
CA SER A 54 15.02 26.40 -20.81
C SER A 54 16.28 25.62 -20.41
N LEU A 55 16.21 24.28 -20.38
CA LEU A 55 17.32 23.40 -20.01
C LEU A 55 18.18 22.99 -21.22
N SER A 56 17.53 22.55 -22.30
CA SER A 56 18.19 22.30 -23.59
C SER A 56 17.14 22.22 -24.71
N PRO A 57 17.40 22.80 -25.90
CA PRO A 57 16.52 22.67 -27.06
C PRO A 57 16.43 21.22 -27.59
N GLU A 58 17.34 20.34 -27.19
CA GLU A 58 17.38 18.94 -27.63
C GLU A 58 16.44 18.02 -26.81
N LEU A 59 15.90 18.49 -25.67
CA LEU A 59 15.08 17.68 -24.77
C LEU A 59 13.86 17.01 -25.42
N PRO A 60 13.06 17.69 -26.28
CA PRO A 60 11.94 17.04 -26.95
C PRO A 60 12.39 15.85 -27.80
N ALA A 61 13.42 16.05 -28.63
CA ALA A 61 13.96 14.99 -29.49
C ALA A 61 14.59 13.83 -28.69
N LEU A 62 15.21 14.13 -27.55
CA LEU A 62 15.69 13.12 -26.60
C LEU A 62 14.54 12.26 -26.07
N PHE A 63 13.47 12.89 -25.56
CA PHE A 63 12.32 12.17 -25.00
C PHE A 63 11.50 11.42 -26.06
N ASP A 64 11.43 11.93 -27.29
CA ASP A 64 10.82 11.21 -28.42
C ASP A 64 11.63 9.96 -28.78
N ARG A 65 12.98 10.04 -28.79
CA ARG A 65 13.84 8.87 -28.98
C ARG A 65 13.62 7.82 -27.89
N GLN A 66 13.54 8.24 -26.62
CA GLN A 66 13.24 7.29 -25.54
C GLN A 66 11.85 6.66 -25.69
N LEU A 67 10.86 7.41 -26.17
CA LEU A 67 9.51 6.90 -26.40
C LEU A 67 9.46 5.79 -27.47
N GLN A 68 10.24 5.91 -28.55
CA GLN A 68 10.33 4.83 -29.54
C GLN A 68 10.99 3.58 -28.93
N LEU A 69 12.10 3.75 -28.21
CA LEU A 69 12.77 2.64 -27.51
C LEU A 69 11.85 1.96 -26.47
N ILE A 70 10.99 2.71 -25.78
CA ILE A 70 9.96 2.16 -24.89
C ILE A 70 8.98 1.30 -25.69
N LYS A 71 8.41 1.83 -26.78
CA LYS A 71 7.42 1.14 -27.63
C LYS A 71 7.96 -0.18 -28.17
N GLU A 72 9.21 -0.19 -28.64
CA GLU A 72 9.92 -1.38 -29.10
C GLU A 72 10.18 -2.41 -28.00
N ARG A 73 10.51 -1.96 -26.77
CA ARG A 73 10.93 -2.84 -25.67
C ARG A 73 9.78 -3.40 -24.82
N ARG A 74 8.61 -2.75 -24.76
CA ARG A 74 7.45 -3.21 -23.96
C ARG A 74 7.15 -4.72 -24.11
N PRO A 75 7.12 -5.32 -25.31
CA PRO A 75 6.87 -6.77 -25.46
C PRO A 75 7.96 -7.66 -24.85
N GLU A 76 9.23 -7.24 -24.87
CA GLU A 76 10.31 -7.99 -24.21
C GLU A 76 10.26 -7.80 -22.69
N TRP A 77 9.94 -6.61 -22.19
CA TRP A 77 9.76 -6.39 -20.75
C TRP A 77 8.65 -7.29 -20.18
N LEU A 78 7.51 -7.42 -20.86
CA LEU A 78 6.46 -8.36 -20.43
C LEU A 78 6.95 -9.83 -20.43
N ARG A 79 7.75 -10.25 -21.43
CA ARG A 79 8.38 -11.58 -21.42
C ARG A 79 9.41 -11.76 -20.30
N GLN A 80 10.15 -10.72 -19.94
CA GLN A 80 11.08 -10.75 -18.81
C GLN A 80 10.34 -10.81 -17.47
N ALA A 81 9.25 -10.07 -17.31
CA ALA A 81 8.36 -10.19 -16.14
C ALA A 81 7.84 -11.62 -16.00
N GLU A 82 7.44 -12.26 -17.10
CA GLU A 82 6.93 -13.63 -17.08
C GLU A 82 8.00 -14.70 -16.80
N ARG A 83 9.21 -14.56 -17.38
CA ARG A 83 10.37 -15.39 -17.01
C ARG A 83 10.77 -15.26 -15.54
N SER A 84 10.43 -14.13 -14.91
CA SER A 84 10.73 -13.81 -13.51
C SER A 84 9.56 -14.14 -12.56
N LEU A 85 8.53 -14.87 -13.01
CA LEU A 85 7.40 -15.32 -12.18
C LEU A 85 7.89 -16.29 -11.08
N PRO A 86 7.76 -15.96 -9.78
CA PRO A 86 8.18 -16.87 -8.73
C PRO A 86 7.21 -18.05 -8.60
N LYS A 87 7.75 -19.21 -8.21
CA LYS A 87 6.93 -20.29 -7.65
C LYS A 87 6.53 -19.91 -6.22
N LEU A 88 5.24 -20.01 -5.89
CA LEU A 88 4.77 -19.85 -4.52
C LEU A 88 5.12 -21.09 -3.69
N HIS A 89 5.67 -20.85 -2.49
CA HIS A 89 5.75 -21.84 -1.42
C HIS A 89 4.34 -22.06 -0.84
N VAL A 90 4.03 -23.28 -0.43
CA VAL A 90 2.73 -23.66 0.15
C VAL A 90 2.98 -24.33 1.50
N ALA A 91 2.30 -23.86 2.55
CA ALA A 91 2.35 -24.46 3.89
C ALA A 91 0.93 -24.68 4.42
N VAL A 92 0.65 -25.88 4.93
CA VAL A 92 -0.65 -26.18 5.56
C VAL A 92 -0.64 -25.66 7.00
N LYS A 93 -1.44 -24.64 7.27
CA LYS A 93 -1.63 -24.04 8.60
C LYS A 93 -2.96 -24.51 9.19
N ARG A 94 -3.02 -24.64 10.51
CA ARG A 94 -4.22 -25.06 11.26
C ARG A 94 -4.56 -24.03 12.33
N PRO A 95 -5.84 -23.90 12.70
CA PRO A 95 -6.24 -23.04 13.81
C PRO A 95 -5.63 -23.53 15.12
N VAL A 96 -5.23 -22.58 15.98
CA VAL A 96 -4.58 -22.87 17.27
C VAL A 96 -5.56 -22.84 18.44
N SER A 97 -6.62 -22.04 18.35
CA SER A 97 -7.67 -21.93 19.37
C SER A 97 -9.03 -21.56 18.77
N LEU A 98 -10.06 -21.70 19.60
CA LEU A 98 -11.34 -21.05 19.42
C LEU A 98 -11.35 -19.73 20.16
N VAL A 99 -12.02 -18.73 19.61
CA VAL A 99 -12.23 -17.44 20.28
C VAL A 99 -13.69 -17.02 20.22
N LYS A 100 -14.07 -16.10 21.11
CA LYS A 100 -15.23 -15.23 20.96
C LYS A 100 -14.75 -13.82 20.69
N VAL A 101 -15.59 -13.02 20.04
CA VAL A 101 -15.35 -11.58 19.85
C VAL A 101 -16.33 -10.81 20.72
N GLU A 102 -15.79 -9.93 21.55
CA GLU A 102 -16.54 -9.15 22.55
C GLU A 102 -16.25 -7.66 22.38
N LYS A 103 -17.25 -6.81 22.68
CA LYS A 103 -17.05 -5.36 22.71
C LYS A 103 -16.20 -4.98 23.92
N ASP A 104 -15.18 -4.17 23.67
CA ASP A 104 -14.30 -3.62 24.69
C ASP A 104 -13.76 -2.26 24.22
N ALA A 105 -14.28 -1.17 24.80
CA ALA A 105 -13.93 0.19 24.42
C ALA A 105 -12.47 0.58 24.71
N ALA A 106 -11.73 -0.22 25.50
CA ALA A 106 -10.29 -0.02 25.72
C ALA A 106 -9.42 -0.74 24.68
N SER A 107 -10.00 -1.69 23.93
CA SER A 107 -9.31 -2.42 22.87
C SER A 107 -9.38 -1.66 21.54
N PHE A 108 -8.42 -1.93 20.65
CA PHE A 108 -8.37 -1.30 19.34
C PHE A 108 -9.69 -1.53 18.57
N GLN A 109 -10.25 -0.45 18.03
CA GLN A 109 -11.55 -0.44 17.33
C GLN A 109 -12.75 -0.91 18.17
N GLY A 110 -12.62 -0.98 19.50
CA GLY A 110 -13.72 -1.34 20.39
C GLY A 110 -14.01 -2.84 20.49
N TRP A 111 -13.10 -3.71 20.01
CA TRP A 111 -13.30 -5.16 19.97
C TRP A 111 -12.08 -5.93 20.45
N LYS A 112 -12.30 -7.03 21.17
CA LYS A 112 -11.27 -7.99 21.57
C LYS A 112 -11.67 -9.42 21.27
N THR A 113 -10.67 -10.29 21.24
CA THR A 113 -10.83 -11.74 21.28
C THR A 113 -10.71 -12.26 22.71
N VAL A 114 -11.54 -13.23 23.07
CA VAL A 114 -11.50 -13.95 24.34
C VAL A 114 -11.39 -15.44 24.04
N ASP A 115 -10.52 -16.15 24.77
CA ASP A 115 -10.36 -17.60 24.61
C ASP A 115 -11.69 -18.34 24.81
N ALA A 116 -12.00 -19.24 23.89
CA ALA A 116 -13.18 -20.09 23.92
C ALA A 116 -12.82 -21.59 23.91
N GLY A 117 -11.53 -21.93 24.06
CA GLY A 117 -11.02 -23.28 24.15
C GLY A 117 -10.19 -23.70 22.93
N LYS A 118 -9.94 -25.00 22.80
CA LYS A 118 -9.08 -25.54 21.75
C LYS A 118 -9.81 -25.71 20.42
N ALA A 119 -9.09 -25.45 19.31
CA ALA A 119 -9.64 -25.58 17.96
C ALA A 119 -10.02 -27.01 17.57
N ASP A 120 -9.44 -28.04 18.21
CA ASP A 120 -9.82 -29.45 18.00
C ASP A 120 -11.24 -29.77 18.51
N THR A 121 -11.81 -28.97 19.43
CA THR A 121 -13.15 -29.22 20.01
C THR A 121 -14.32 -28.98 19.04
N VAL A 122 -14.10 -28.30 17.90
CA VAL A 122 -15.09 -28.25 16.80
C VAL A 122 -14.92 -29.38 15.80
N LEU A 123 -13.82 -30.12 15.84
CA LEU A 123 -13.63 -31.31 15.02
C LEU A 123 -14.35 -32.51 15.65
N ASN A 124 -14.78 -33.45 14.80
CA ASN A 124 -15.32 -34.75 15.19
C ASN A 124 -16.56 -34.75 16.10
N ARG A 125 -17.23 -33.59 16.27
CA ARG A 125 -18.57 -33.48 16.87
C ARG A 125 -19.66 -33.23 15.81
N PRO A 126 -20.91 -33.69 16.02
CA PRO A 126 -22.05 -33.29 15.18
C PRO A 126 -22.26 -31.77 15.25
N MET A 127 -22.66 -31.17 14.12
CA MET A 127 -23.04 -29.76 14.01
C MET A 127 -24.51 -29.62 13.63
N LEU A 128 -25.16 -28.56 14.10
CA LEU A 128 -26.56 -28.24 13.89
C LEU A 128 -26.73 -26.89 13.17
N PRO A 129 -27.82 -26.67 12.40
CA PRO A 129 -28.17 -25.33 11.91
C PRO A 129 -28.25 -24.31 13.05
N GLY A 130 -27.57 -23.18 12.90
CA GLY A 130 -27.40 -22.16 13.94
C GLY A 130 -26.07 -22.25 14.70
N ASP A 131 -25.35 -23.38 14.66
CA ASP A 131 -24.03 -23.48 15.27
C ASP A 131 -23.05 -22.50 14.58
N SER A 132 -22.31 -21.75 15.40
CA SER A 132 -21.28 -20.82 14.94
C SER A 132 -20.06 -20.87 15.84
N PHE A 133 -18.88 -20.74 15.25
CA PHE A 133 -17.60 -20.71 15.95
C PHE A 133 -16.58 -19.83 15.22
N ILE A 134 -15.61 -19.29 15.96
CA ILE A 134 -14.52 -18.48 15.41
C ILE A 134 -13.21 -19.20 15.73
N LEU A 135 -12.43 -19.44 14.69
CA LEU A 135 -11.09 -20.00 14.74
C LEU A 135 -10.07 -18.87 14.76
N ASP A 136 -9.08 -18.92 15.65
CA ASP A 136 -7.87 -18.11 15.57
C ASP A 136 -6.72 -18.99 15.02
N PHE A 137 -6.04 -18.52 13.98
CA PHE A 137 -4.85 -19.18 13.40
C PHE A 137 -3.53 -18.77 14.09
N GLY A 138 -3.58 -17.83 15.04
CA GLY A 138 -2.44 -17.40 15.88
C GLY A 138 -1.47 -16.43 15.19
N GLU A 139 -1.55 -16.32 13.86
CA GLU A 139 -0.92 -15.29 13.06
C GLU A 139 -1.79 -14.96 11.84
N HIS A 140 -1.65 -13.75 11.30
CA HIS A 140 -2.13 -13.41 9.97
C HIS A 140 -1.49 -14.33 8.91
N LEU A 141 -2.32 -14.79 7.98
CA LEU A 141 -1.96 -15.69 6.90
C LEU A 141 -2.70 -15.32 5.60
N THR A 142 -2.03 -15.55 4.48
CA THR A 142 -2.59 -15.40 3.13
C THR A 142 -2.64 -16.76 2.43
N GLY A 143 -3.81 -17.21 1.96
CA GLY A 143 -3.97 -18.58 1.48
C GLY A 143 -5.35 -18.99 0.99
N TYR A 144 -5.53 -20.31 0.77
CA TYR A 144 -6.80 -20.93 0.34
C TYR A 144 -7.39 -21.78 1.45
N PHE A 145 -8.58 -21.43 1.92
CA PHE A 145 -9.22 -22.10 3.05
C PHE A 145 -9.75 -23.47 2.67
N LYS A 146 -9.58 -24.45 3.57
CA LYS A 146 -9.90 -25.86 3.37
C LYS A 146 -10.61 -26.45 4.57
N PHE A 147 -11.53 -27.35 4.31
CA PHE A 147 -12.15 -28.18 5.34
C PHE A 147 -12.61 -29.51 4.77
N ALA A 148 -12.65 -30.52 5.64
CA ALA A 148 -13.24 -31.82 5.32
C ALA A 148 -14.47 -32.05 6.19
N LEU A 149 -15.57 -32.49 5.58
CA LEU A 149 -16.79 -32.87 6.27
C LEU A 149 -16.86 -34.40 6.44
N ARG A 150 -17.32 -34.84 7.61
CA ARG A 150 -17.62 -36.24 7.94
C ARG A 150 -19.11 -36.41 8.25
N ARG A 151 -19.66 -37.58 7.92
CA ARG A 151 -20.94 -38.05 8.48
C ARG A 151 -20.71 -38.86 9.76
N PHE A 152 -21.75 -39.02 10.57
CA PHE A 152 -21.73 -39.85 11.78
C PHE A 152 -22.51 -41.14 11.56
N ASP A 153 -23.83 -41.09 11.75
CA ASP A 153 -24.65 -42.29 11.90
C ASP A 153 -25.21 -42.77 10.54
N ILE A 154 -26.03 -41.92 9.91
CA ILE A 154 -26.71 -42.19 8.63
C ILE A 154 -26.18 -41.30 7.50
N ALA A 155 -26.70 -41.48 6.29
CA ALA A 155 -26.41 -40.59 5.17
C ALA A 155 -26.94 -39.16 5.43
N VAL A 156 -26.22 -38.16 4.95
CA VAL A 156 -26.69 -36.76 4.96
C VAL A 156 -27.50 -36.55 3.68
N ASP A 157 -28.79 -36.29 3.82
CA ASP A 157 -29.77 -36.29 2.73
C ASP A 157 -30.08 -34.89 2.16
N ALA A 158 -29.32 -33.87 2.58
CA ALA A 158 -29.44 -32.50 2.11
C ALA A 158 -28.08 -31.78 2.17
N PRO A 159 -27.79 -30.83 1.26
CA PRO A 159 -26.53 -30.08 1.26
C PRO A 159 -26.26 -29.34 2.57
N VAL A 160 -24.99 -29.25 2.94
CA VAL A 160 -24.54 -28.44 4.07
C VAL A 160 -24.26 -27.01 3.57
N ARG A 161 -25.05 -26.04 4.03
CA ARG A 161 -24.87 -24.62 3.72
C ARG A 161 -24.12 -23.91 4.85
N LEU A 162 -22.94 -23.39 4.54
CA LEU A 162 -22.10 -22.64 5.48
C LEU A 162 -22.01 -21.17 5.06
N ALA A 163 -22.05 -20.27 6.03
CA ALA A 163 -21.63 -18.88 5.88
C ALA A 163 -20.28 -18.68 6.57
N LEU A 164 -19.35 -18.02 5.89
CA LEU A 164 -17.96 -17.84 6.33
C LEU A 164 -17.61 -16.35 6.35
N ILE A 165 -16.81 -15.93 7.33
CA ILE A 165 -16.20 -14.58 7.38
C ILE A 165 -14.72 -14.74 7.70
N PHE A 166 -13.86 -14.09 6.92
CA PHE A 166 -12.40 -14.10 7.07
C PHE A 166 -11.92 -12.70 7.44
N ALA A 167 -11.31 -12.57 8.62
CA ALA A 167 -11.00 -11.29 9.25
C ALA A 167 -9.50 -11.17 9.58
N GLU A 168 -8.90 -10.02 9.24
CA GLU A 168 -7.60 -9.63 9.76
C GLU A 168 -7.75 -9.18 11.22
N MET A 169 -8.80 -8.40 11.53
CA MET A 169 -9.04 -7.82 12.87
C MET A 169 -10.37 -8.24 13.52
N PRO A 170 -10.48 -8.26 14.87
CA PRO A 170 -11.72 -8.66 15.57
C PRO A 170 -12.96 -7.83 15.19
N ALA A 171 -12.78 -6.55 14.82
CA ALA A 171 -13.86 -5.68 14.37
C ALA A 171 -14.61 -6.23 13.14
N GLU A 172 -13.91 -6.86 12.21
CA GLU A 172 -14.50 -7.48 11.01
C GLU A 172 -15.38 -8.71 11.31
N LEU A 173 -15.37 -9.20 12.56
CA LEU A 173 -16.26 -10.28 13.02
C LEU A 173 -17.39 -9.81 13.94
N GLY A 174 -17.20 -8.67 14.60
CA GLY A 174 -18.14 -8.06 15.53
C GLY A 174 -19.12 -7.08 14.88
N GLU A 175 -18.71 -6.43 13.78
CA GLU A 175 -19.53 -5.47 13.05
C GLU A 175 -20.22 -6.11 11.83
N PRO A 176 -21.47 -5.72 11.52
CA PRO A 176 -22.13 -6.17 10.30
C PRO A 176 -21.49 -5.51 9.09
N PHE A 177 -21.21 -6.29 8.05
CA PHE A 177 -20.71 -5.74 6.78
C PHE A 177 -21.75 -4.93 6.01
N ASP A 178 -23.06 -5.14 6.27
CA ASP A 178 -24.15 -4.53 5.53
C ASP A 178 -25.19 -3.85 6.44
N PRO A 179 -25.74 -2.68 6.05
CA PRO A 179 -25.44 -1.93 4.82
C PRO A 179 -24.06 -1.26 4.87
N TYR A 180 -23.24 -1.50 3.84
CA TYR A 180 -21.85 -1.06 3.81
C TYR A 180 -21.69 0.44 3.49
N PRO A 181 -21.03 1.25 4.35
CA PRO A 181 -20.95 2.70 4.20
C PRO A 181 -19.67 3.23 3.51
N GLY A 182 -18.70 2.37 3.23
CA GLY A 182 -17.37 2.78 2.75
C GLY A 182 -17.34 3.20 1.27
N SER A 183 -16.24 3.85 0.86
CA SER A 183 -16.08 4.37 -0.52
C SER A 183 -15.46 3.40 -1.52
N LEU A 184 -14.71 2.38 -1.06
CA LEU A 184 -14.26 1.27 -1.91
C LEU A 184 -15.30 0.14 -1.90
N THR A 185 -15.34 -0.67 -2.96
CA THR A 185 -16.34 -1.74 -3.11
C THR A 185 -16.40 -2.72 -1.92
N ARG A 186 -17.63 -2.99 -1.46
CA ARG A 186 -17.99 -4.03 -0.47
C ARG A 186 -17.43 -5.42 -0.79
N SER A 187 -17.16 -5.71 -2.07
CA SER A 187 -16.62 -7.01 -2.52
C SER A 187 -15.19 -7.32 -2.02
N TRP A 188 -14.50 -6.37 -1.38
CA TRP A 188 -13.23 -6.62 -0.70
C TRP A 188 -13.40 -7.13 0.74
N LEU A 189 -14.55 -6.91 1.39
CA LEU A 189 -14.84 -7.52 2.69
C LEU A 189 -15.06 -9.03 2.48
N GLN A 190 -14.41 -9.85 3.28
CA GLN A 190 -14.21 -11.26 2.94
C GLN A 190 -15.24 -12.19 3.59
N ASP A 191 -16.46 -12.16 3.12
CA ASP A 191 -17.48 -13.18 3.40
C ASP A 191 -17.69 -14.14 2.21
N GLU A 192 -18.28 -15.30 2.50
CA GLU A 192 -18.70 -16.33 1.53
C GLU A 192 -19.95 -17.06 2.02
N ILE A 193 -20.73 -17.60 1.08
CA ILE A 193 -21.75 -18.62 1.38
C ILE A 193 -21.56 -19.79 0.42
N VAL A 194 -21.30 -20.97 0.98
CA VAL A 194 -21.05 -22.21 0.23
C VAL A 194 -22.10 -23.27 0.54
N ASN A 195 -22.42 -24.10 -0.44
CA ASN A 195 -23.28 -25.28 -0.29
C ASN A 195 -22.45 -26.50 -0.68
N ILE A 196 -22.38 -27.48 0.20
CA ILE A 196 -21.61 -28.71 -0.01
C ILE A 196 -22.62 -29.85 -0.15
N ASP A 197 -22.78 -30.34 -1.38
CA ASP A 197 -23.80 -31.33 -1.71
C ASP A 197 -23.45 -32.74 -1.19
N ASP A 198 -22.16 -33.10 -1.19
CA ASP A 198 -21.66 -34.42 -0.78
C ASP A 198 -21.05 -34.41 0.62
N VAL A 199 -21.49 -35.35 1.48
CA VAL A 199 -20.88 -35.62 2.80
C VAL A 199 -20.73 -37.14 3.02
N PRO A 200 -19.51 -37.66 3.29
CA PRO A 200 -18.25 -36.95 3.53
C PRO A 200 -17.61 -36.37 2.26
N GLY A 201 -16.79 -35.34 2.41
CA GLY A 201 -16.08 -34.70 1.29
C GLY A 201 -15.06 -33.65 1.76
N GLU A 202 -14.03 -33.39 0.96
CA GLU A 202 -13.09 -32.28 1.15
C GLU A 202 -13.52 -31.09 0.28
N THR A 203 -13.46 -29.88 0.83
CA THR A 203 -13.72 -28.63 0.11
C THR A 203 -12.53 -27.70 0.24
N ARG A 204 -12.05 -27.19 -0.90
CA ARG A 204 -11.04 -26.14 -1.01
C ARG A 204 -11.68 -24.94 -1.67
N LEU A 205 -11.72 -23.80 -0.98
CA LEU A 205 -12.32 -22.59 -1.54
C LEU A 205 -11.42 -22.02 -2.67
N PRO A 206 -12.02 -21.53 -3.78
CA PRO A 206 -11.25 -21.09 -4.95
C PRO A 206 -10.65 -19.68 -4.78
N ARG A 207 -11.26 -18.83 -3.95
CA ARG A 207 -10.76 -17.49 -3.63
C ARG A 207 -9.54 -17.61 -2.69
N ARG A 208 -8.52 -16.77 -2.88
CA ARG A 208 -7.46 -16.55 -1.88
C ARG A 208 -7.98 -15.57 -0.83
N TYR A 209 -7.71 -15.81 0.44
CA TYR A 209 -8.08 -14.94 1.56
C TYR A 209 -6.82 -14.47 2.29
N ALA A 210 -6.93 -13.35 2.99
CA ALA A 210 -5.92 -12.86 3.93
C ALA A 210 -6.59 -12.58 5.27
N PHE A 211 -6.21 -13.30 6.32
CA PHE A 211 -6.90 -13.25 7.60
C PHE A 211 -6.05 -13.87 8.72
N ARG A 212 -6.43 -13.57 9.97
CA ARG A 212 -6.04 -14.35 11.15
C ARG A 212 -7.21 -15.17 11.71
N TYR A 213 -8.42 -14.61 11.65
CA TYR A 213 -9.61 -15.24 12.20
C TYR A 213 -10.57 -15.71 11.11
N ALA A 214 -11.14 -16.91 11.28
CA ALA A 214 -12.18 -17.46 10.42
C ALA A 214 -13.42 -17.81 11.23
N LYS A 215 -14.54 -17.15 10.95
CA LYS A 215 -15.85 -17.46 11.52
C LYS A 215 -16.61 -18.39 10.59
N VAL A 216 -17.12 -19.49 11.13
CA VAL A 216 -17.94 -20.47 10.43
C VAL A 216 -19.33 -20.48 11.08
N THR A 217 -20.39 -20.42 10.27
CA THR A 217 -21.77 -20.55 10.73
C THR A 217 -22.50 -21.58 9.86
N VAL A 218 -23.13 -22.58 10.50
CA VAL A 218 -23.98 -23.55 9.81
C VAL A 218 -25.34 -22.91 9.57
N VAL A 219 -25.63 -22.56 8.32
CA VAL A 219 -26.88 -21.89 7.93
C VAL A 219 -28.01 -22.90 7.77
N ALA A 220 -27.72 -24.03 7.10
CA ALA A 220 -28.65 -25.13 6.90
C ALA A 220 -27.90 -26.45 6.71
N ALA A 221 -28.53 -27.55 7.09
CA ALA A 221 -28.07 -28.92 6.88
C ALA A 221 -29.28 -29.87 6.98
N SER A 222 -29.05 -31.16 6.73
CA SER A 222 -30.04 -32.22 6.99
C SER A 222 -30.60 -32.17 8.43
N ARG A 223 -31.87 -32.53 8.58
CA ARG A 223 -32.53 -32.74 9.88
C ARG A 223 -32.34 -34.16 10.42
N TYR A 224 -31.88 -35.09 9.59
CA TYR A 224 -31.78 -36.52 9.91
C TYR A 224 -30.31 -36.97 9.97
N GLY A 225 -29.55 -36.70 8.91
CA GLY A 225 -28.13 -37.03 8.80
C GLY A 225 -27.24 -36.02 9.48
N LYS A 226 -26.52 -36.46 10.52
CA LYS A 226 -25.55 -35.65 11.24
C LYS A 226 -24.23 -35.55 10.46
N PHE A 227 -23.75 -34.32 10.27
CA PHE A 227 -22.42 -34.02 9.76
C PHE A 227 -21.56 -33.33 10.82
N GLY A 228 -20.26 -33.22 10.57
CA GLY A 228 -19.33 -32.39 11.34
C GLY A 228 -18.00 -32.23 10.60
N PHE A 229 -17.08 -31.46 11.15
CA PHE A 229 -15.77 -31.23 10.55
C PHE A 229 -14.77 -32.33 10.94
N ALA A 230 -14.02 -32.85 9.97
CA ALA A 230 -12.92 -33.80 10.17
C ALA A 230 -11.55 -33.10 10.19
N ASP A 231 -11.37 -32.07 9.34
CA ASP A 231 -10.22 -31.16 9.32
C ASP A 231 -10.70 -29.76 8.96
N ILE A 232 -10.00 -28.73 9.47
CA ILE A 232 -10.10 -27.35 9.01
C ILE A 232 -8.67 -26.80 8.94
N SER A 233 -8.28 -26.25 7.79
CA SER A 233 -6.92 -25.79 7.54
C SER A 233 -6.85 -24.68 6.47
N LEU A 234 -5.68 -24.09 6.31
CA LEU A 234 -5.36 -23.10 5.29
C LEU A 234 -4.13 -23.57 4.50
N GLU A 235 -4.22 -23.61 3.17
CA GLU A 235 -3.02 -23.64 2.32
C GLU A 235 -2.49 -22.21 2.22
N ALA A 236 -1.59 -21.82 3.13
CA ALA A 236 -0.93 -20.53 3.13
C ALA A 236 0.11 -20.47 2.00
N VAL A 237 0.18 -19.33 1.29
CA VAL A 237 1.01 -19.16 0.08
C VAL A 237 1.81 -17.86 0.11
N THR A 238 3.06 -17.91 -0.34
CA THR A 238 3.98 -16.77 -0.43
C THR A 238 5.15 -17.06 -1.39
N SER A 239 5.78 -16.04 -1.96
CA SER A 239 7.08 -16.12 -2.66
C SER A 239 8.27 -15.70 -1.80
N ALA A 240 8.05 -15.45 -0.51
CA ALA A 240 9.09 -15.24 0.48
C ALA A 240 9.66 -16.60 0.95
N ASP A 241 10.97 -16.79 0.79
CA ASP A 241 11.69 -17.97 1.29
C ASP A 241 12.32 -17.67 2.65
N GLU A 242 11.70 -18.19 3.72
CA GLU A 242 12.22 -18.04 5.09
C GLU A 242 13.64 -18.64 5.25
N ALA A 243 14.06 -19.58 4.40
CA ALA A 243 15.43 -20.11 4.42
C ALA A 243 16.50 -19.09 3.96
N GLN A 244 16.11 -18.00 3.28
CA GLN A 244 17.01 -16.89 2.96
C GLN A 244 17.25 -15.93 4.12
N LEU A 245 16.47 -16.01 5.21
CA LEU A 245 16.58 -15.07 6.32
C LEU A 245 17.90 -15.29 7.08
N ARG A 246 18.72 -14.24 7.12
CA ARG A 246 19.88 -14.20 8.01
C ARG A 246 19.41 -14.04 9.47
N PRO A 247 20.10 -14.67 10.45
CA PRO A 247 19.82 -14.44 11.87
C PRO A 247 19.86 -12.96 12.21
N PHE A 248 18.89 -12.49 12.99
CA PHE A 248 18.84 -11.12 13.51
C PHE A 248 19.12 -11.13 15.01
N LEU A 249 20.22 -10.48 15.39
CA LEU A 249 20.58 -10.25 16.79
C LEU A 249 19.88 -8.97 17.26
N ALA A 250 18.62 -9.11 17.68
CA ALA A 250 17.84 -8.02 18.24
C ALA A 250 18.51 -7.46 19.51
N ARG A 251 18.61 -6.13 19.62
CA ARG A 251 19.23 -5.47 20.79
C ARG A 251 18.28 -5.47 22.00
N THR A 252 16.97 -5.54 21.74
CA THR A 252 15.90 -5.56 22.75
C THR A 252 14.77 -6.51 22.33
N PRO A 253 13.89 -6.95 23.26
CA PRO A 253 12.66 -7.65 22.91
C PRO A 253 11.73 -6.84 21.99
N ALA A 254 11.79 -5.50 22.07
CA ALA A 254 11.02 -4.61 21.20
C ALA A 254 11.55 -4.64 19.75
N ASP A 255 12.88 -4.62 19.55
CA ASP A 255 13.48 -4.83 18.22
C ASP A 255 13.04 -6.18 17.62
N ALA A 256 13.07 -7.25 18.42
CA ALA A 256 12.66 -8.59 17.99
C ALA A 256 11.17 -8.67 17.62
N ALA A 257 10.32 -7.86 18.26
CA ALA A 257 8.91 -7.76 17.92
C ALA A 257 8.68 -6.97 16.63
N LEU A 258 9.32 -5.81 16.48
CA LEU A 258 9.27 -4.99 15.26
C LEU A 258 9.74 -5.79 14.04
N ASP A 259 10.89 -6.46 14.13
CA ASP A 259 11.45 -7.29 13.06
C ASP A 259 10.50 -8.42 12.66
N ARG A 260 9.98 -9.18 13.64
CA ARG A 260 9.06 -10.30 13.38
C ARG A 260 7.76 -9.85 12.69
N VAL A 261 7.17 -8.75 13.14
CA VAL A 261 5.91 -8.22 12.56
C VAL A 261 6.17 -7.64 11.16
N SER A 262 7.29 -6.93 10.96
CA SER A 262 7.75 -6.54 9.62
C SER A 262 7.89 -7.71 8.67
N LEU A 263 8.58 -8.78 9.08
CA LEU A 263 8.80 -9.96 8.25
C LEU A 263 7.49 -10.66 7.87
N ARG A 264 6.55 -10.81 8.81
CA ARG A 264 5.21 -11.35 8.50
C ARG A 264 4.45 -10.51 7.49
N THR A 265 4.47 -9.19 7.67
CA THR A 265 3.80 -8.24 6.77
C THR A 265 4.34 -8.35 5.35
N LEU A 266 5.67 -8.40 5.21
CA LEU A 266 6.31 -8.55 3.91
C LEU A 266 6.08 -9.95 3.30
N ARG A 267 6.18 -11.01 4.09
CA ARG A 267 5.92 -12.41 3.68
C ARG A 267 4.55 -12.55 3.02
N ASP A 268 3.51 -12.01 3.63
CA ASP A 268 2.14 -12.18 3.16
C ASP A 268 1.83 -11.36 1.90
N CYS A 269 2.45 -10.18 1.76
CA CYS A 269 2.40 -9.36 0.54
C CYS A 269 3.31 -9.86 -0.61
N MET A 270 4.34 -10.66 -0.30
CA MET A 270 5.20 -11.30 -1.31
C MET A 270 4.47 -12.48 -1.97
N GLN A 271 3.94 -12.23 -3.16
CA GLN A 271 3.12 -13.17 -3.93
C GLN A 271 3.75 -13.33 -5.33
N THR A 272 2.96 -13.45 -6.40
CA THR A 272 3.47 -13.43 -7.80
C THR A 272 3.96 -12.04 -8.23
N VAL A 273 3.62 -11.01 -7.47
CA VAL A 273 4.22 -9.67 -7.43
C VAL A 273 4.40 -9.26 -5.95
N PHE A 274 5.09 -8.15 -5.68
CA PHE A 274 4.89 -7.42 -4.42
C PHE A 274 3.49 -6.79 -4.43
N GLU A 275 2.56 -7.34 -3.67
CA GLU A 275 1.23 -6.76 -3.46
C GLU A 275 1.29 -5.66 -2.40
N ASP A 276 0.44 -4.64 -2.49
CA ASP A 276 0.26 -3.62 -1.46
C ASP A 276 -0.24 -4.23 -0.14
N GLY A 277 -1.39 -4.93 -0.22
CA GLY A 277 -1.98 -5.70 0.87
C GLY A 277 -2.74 -6.93 0.34
N PRO A 278 -2.69 -8.10 1.02
CA PRO A 278 -3.14 -9.37 0.46
C PRO A 278 -4.66 -9.60 0.64
N LYS A 279 -5.32 -8.84 1.53
CA LYS A 279 -6.79 -8.68 1.56
C LYS A 279 -7.23 -7.81 0.39
N ARG A 280 -6.62 -6.62 0.29
CA ARG A 280 -6.88 -5.55 -0.67
C ARG A 280 -5.63 -4.64 -0.73
N ASP A 281 -5.24 -4.09 -1.89
CA ASP A 281 -5.82 -4.25 -3.23
C ASP A 281 -5.35 -5.52 -3.96
N ARG A 282 -4.40 -6.27 -3.39
CA ARG A 282 -3.74 -7.45 -3.98
C ARG A 282 -2.94 -7.11 -5.24
N ARG A 283 -2.29 -5.95 -5.26
CA ARG A 283 -1.86 -5.32 -6.51
C ARG A 283 -0.50 -4.66 -6.40
N LEU A 284 0.21 -4.63 -7.52
CA LEU A 284 1.52 -4.00 -7.60
C LEU A 284 1.35 -2.47 -7.76
N TRP A 285 1.80 -1.73 -6.75
CA TRP A 285 1.87 -0.27 -6.74
C TRP A 285 3.33 0.19 -6.63
N LEU A 286 3.71 1.27 -7.32
CA LEU A 286 5.14 1.66 -7.47
C LEU A 286 5.77 2.25 -6.19
N GLY A 287 5.08 3.13 -5.46
CA GLY A 287 5.58 3.65 -4.18
C GLY A 287 5.74 2.55 -3.12
N ASP A 288 4.76 1.65 -3.07
CA ASP A 288 4.78 0.44 -2.25
C ASP A 288 5.93 -0.49 -2.62
N LEU A 289 6.12 -0.77 -3.92
CA LEU A 289 7.23 -1.59 -4.43
C LEU A 289 8.58 -1.10 -3.92
N ARG A 290 8.82 0.21 -3.90
CA ARG A 290 10.09 0.77 -3.39
C ARG A 290 10.34 0.36 -1.94
N LEU A 291 9.37 0.59 -1.06
CA LEU A 291 9.52 0.27 0.36
C LEU A 291 9.59 -1.23 0.64
N GLN A 292 8.81 -2.02 -0.11
CA GLN A 292 8.87 -3.48 -0.08
C GLN A 292 10.22 -4.02 -0.56
N ALA A 293 10.79 -3.43 -1.61
CA ALA A 293 12.10 -3.80 -2.12
C ALA A 293 13.21 -3.50 -1.09
N LEU A 294 13.22 -2.31 -0.47
CA LEU A 294 14.16 -1.95 0.60
C LEU A 294 14.09 -2.94 1.77
N ALA A 295 12.88 -3.28 2.24
CA ALA A 295 12.66 -4.28 3.28
C ALA A 295 13.14 -5.69 2.86
N ASN A 296 12.84 -6.11 1.62
CA ASN A 296 13.26 -7.37 1.02
C ASN A 296 14.79 -7.51 0.95
N TYR A 297 15.52 -6.46 0.54
CA TYR A 297 16.99 -6.49 0.44
C TYR A 297 17.69 -6.76 1.78
N ARG A 298 17.04 -6.43 2.90
CA ARG A 298 17.54 -6.70 4.26
C ARG A 298 16.98 -7.99 4.89
N SER A 299 16.05 -8.68 4.20
CA SER A 299 15.35 -9.87 4.69
C SER A 299 15.44 -11.04 3.70
N PHE A 300 14.37 -11.28 2.92
CA PHE A 300 14.20 -12.44 2.04
C PHE A 300 15.10 -12.42 0.80
N ARG A 301 15.58 -11.22 0.38
CA ARG A 301 16.51 -11.02 -0.75
C ARG A 301 16.03 -11.66 -2.06
N ASN A 302 14.71 -11.67 -2.29
CA ASN A 302 14.12 -12.11 -3.54
C ASN A 302 14.26 -10.99 -4.60
N TYR A 303 15.42 -10.94 -5.26
CA TYR A 303 15.72 -9.93 -6.29
C TYR A 303 14.92 -10.15 -7.58
N GLU A 304 14.59 -11.40 -7.91
CA GLU A 304 13.82 -11.73 -9.12
C GLU A 304 12.37 -11.24 -9.03
N LEU A 305 11.77 -11.23 -7.83
CA LEU A 305 10.45 -10.60 -7.65
C LEU A 305 10.48 -9.09 -7.88
N VAL A 306 11.56 -8.40 -7.47
CA VAL A 306 11.71 -6.95 -7.75
C VAL A 306 11.89 -6.72 -9.25
N LYS A 307 12.71 -7.55 -9.91
CA LYS A 307 12.89 -7.54 -11.36
C LYS A 307 11.56 -7.76 -12.10
N ARG A 308 10.76 -8.75 -11.70
CA ARG A 308 9.40 -8.98 -12.24
C ARG A 308 8.54 -7.75 -12.09
N SER A 309 8.45 -7.18 -10.88
CA SER A 309 7.64 -6.00 -10.61
C SER A 309 8.06 -4.79 -11.43
N LEU A 310 9.36 -4.50 -11.53
CA LEU A 310 9.89 -3.42 -12.38
C LEU A 310 9.53 -3.63 -13.85
N TYR A 311 9.70 -4.85 -14.38
CA TYR A 311 9.35 -5.17 -15.76
C TYR A 311 7.85 -5.16 -16.04
N LEU A 312 7.00 -5.50 -15.06
CA LEU A 312 5.55 -5.44 -15.21
C LEU A 312 5.06 -3.99 -15.31
N LEU A 313 5.55 -3.09 -14.44
CA LEU A 313 5.24 -1.66 -14.48
C LEU A 313 5.78 -0.98 -15.74
N ALA A 314 6.94 -1.43 -16.23
CA ALA A 314 7.54 -0.95 -17.47
C ALA A 314 6.83 -1.46 -18.72
N GLY A 315 6.51 -2.75 -18.78
CA GLY A 315 5.82 -3.39 -19.91
C GLY A 315 4.39 -2.88 -20.10
N THR A 316 3.76 -2.41 -19.03
CA THR A 316 2.43 -1.80 -19.02
C THR A 316 2.44 -0.26 -19.13
N ALA A 317 3.62 0.36 -19.32
CA ALA A 317 3.74 1.80 -19.58
C ALA A 317 2.95 2.22 -20.83
N ASP A 318 2.42 3.45 -20.82
CA ASP A 318 1.48 3.89 -21.84
C ASP A 318 2.13 4.41 -23.13
N ASP A 319 1.31 4.84 -24.09
CA ASP A 319 1.78 5.21 -25.43
C ASP A 319 2.49 6.58 -25.48
N GLN A 320 2.53 7.31 -24.36
CA GLN A 320 3.40 8.47 -24.11
C GLN A 320 4.66 8.08 -23.31
N GLY A 321 4.78 6.82 -22.88
CA GLY A 321 5.91 6.33 -22.10
C GLY A 321 5.82 6.64 -20.61
N LEU A 322 4.64 7.02 -20.10
CA LEU A 322 4.42 7.17 -18.66
C LEU A 322 4.37 5.77 -18.01
N VAL A 323 5.17 5.55 -16.97
CA VAL A 323 5.19 4.29 -16.21
C VAL A 323 3.83 4.03 -15.57
N ALA A 324 3.44 2.76 -15.48
CA ALA A 324 2.27 2.40 -14.70
C ALA A 324 2.54 2.71 -13.20
N THR A 325 1.74 3.59 -12.59
CA THR A 325 1.73 3.79 -11.14
C THR A 325 1.32 2.52 -10.38
N CYS A 326 0.49 1.70 -11.03
CA CYS A 326 -0.14 0.50 -10.53
C CYS A 326 -0.33 -0.48 -11.69
N ALA A 327 -0.11 -1.77 -11.50
CA ALA A 327 -0.30 -2.80 -12.53
C ALA A 327 -1.05 -4.02 -12.02
N PHE A 328 -1.91 -4.57 -12.87
CA PHE A 328 -2.52 -5.89 -12.76
C PHE A 328 -1.66 -6.90 -13.52
N GLU A 329 -1.55 -8.13 -13.01
CA GLU A 329 -0.93 -9.25 -13.74
C GLU A 329 -1.96 -10.23 -14.35
N ARG A 330 -3.26 -10.09 -14.01
CA ARG A 330 -4.33 -11.03 -14.39
C ARG A 330 -5.60 -10.30 -14.84
N PRO A 331 -6.39 -10.85 -15.78
CA PRO A 331 -6.12 -12.09 -16.54
C PRO A 331 -4.92 -11.97 -17.50
N GLU A 332 -4.51 -10.74 -17.80
CA GLU A 332 -3.29 -10.38 -18.53
C GLU A 332 -2.64 -9.13 -17.91
N PRO A 333 -1.34 -8.86 -18.18
CA PRO A 333 -0.66 -7.64 -17.75
C PRO A 333 -1.35 -6.35 -18.23
N MET A 334 -1.81 -5.50 -17.30
CA MET A 334 -2.51 -4.26 -17.62
C MET A 334 -2.16 -3.15 -16.62
N ARG A 335 -2.01 -1.90 -17.10
CA ARG A 335 -1.85 -0.75 -16.19
C ARG A 335 -3.16 -0.40 -15.48
N GLY A 336 -3.06 0.15 -14.28
CA GLY A 336 -4.12 0.93 -13.66
C GLY A 336 -4.43 2.20 -14.48
N GLY A 337 -5.69 2.62 -14.44
CA GLY A 337 -6.14 3.87 -15.09
C GLY A 337 -5.60 5.15 -14.43
N ASN A 338 -5.16 5.04 -13.18
CA ASN A 338 -4.60 6.13 -12.39
C ASN A 338 -3.15 6.45 -12.81
N ALA A 339 -2.71 7.66 -12.47
CA ALA A 339 -1.31 8.06 -12.53
C ALA A 339 -1.01 9.04 -11.39
N ILE A 340 0.08 8.80 -10.67
CA ILE A 340 0.51 9.54 -9.48
C ILE A 340 1.92 10.08 -9.73
N LEU A 341 2.15 11.37 -9.47
CA LEU A 341 3.39 12.03 -9.87
C LEU A 341 4.60 11.61 -9.02
N ASP A 342 4.47 11.61 -7.70
CA ASP A 342 5.53 11.19 -6.79
C ASP A 342 5.93 9.73 -7.04
N TYR A 343 4.96 8.84 -7.29
CA TYR A 343 5.24 7.45 -7.70
C TYR A 343 6.04 7.40 -9.01
N THR A 344 5.72 8.27 -9.98
CA THR A 344 6.44 8.37 -11.27
C THR A 344 7.90 8.81 -11.06
N ALA A 345 8.13 9.83 -10.21
CA ALA A 345 9.46 10.31 -9.86
C ALA A 345 10.28 9.27 -9.05
N LEU A 346 9.62 8.43 -8.25
CA LEU A 346 10.24 7.35 -7.47
C LEU A 346 10.67 6.14 -8.31
N LEU A 347 10.38 6.08 -9.63
CA LEU A 347 10.89 5.00 -10.48
C LEU A 347 12.43 4.97 -10.52
N ALA A 348 13.08 6.12 -10.69
CA ALA A 348 14.54 6.18 -10.79
C ALA A 348 15.25 5.75 -9.49
N PRO A 349 14.84 6.21 -8.28
CA PRO A 349 15.29 5.66 -7.01
C PRO A 349 15.11 4.15 -6.92
N THR A 350 13.92 3.63 -7.25
CA THR A 350 13.63 2.18 -7.14
C THR A 350 14.55 1.34 -8.05
N VAL A 351 14.83 1.80 -9.28
CA VAL A 351 15.74 1.13 -10.22
C VAL A 351 17.21 1.24 -9.78
N LEU A 352 17.61 2.35 -9.16
CA LEU A 352 18.94 2.54 -8.58
C LEU A 352 19.17 1.63 -7.37
N GLU A 353 18.24 1.62 -6.43
CA GLU A 353 18.27 0.77 -5.23
C GLU A 353 18.29 -0.72 -5.62
N TYR A 354 17.57 -1.09 -6.68
CA TYR A 354 17.65 -2.43 -7.26
C TYR A 354 19.04 -2.77 -7.82
N LEU A 355 19.65 -1.87 -8.60
CA LEU A 355 21.01 -2.05 -9.12
C LEU A 355 22.02 -2.26 -7.99
N GLU A 356 21.94 -1.45 -6.94
CA GLU A 356 22.88 -1.48 -5.82
C GLU A 356 22.68 -2.71 -4.92
N ALA A 357 21.44 -3.18 -4.75
CA ALA A 357 21.15 -4.34 -3.92
C ALA A 357 21.37 -5.69 -4.61
N SER A 358 21.19 -5.76 -5.94
CA SER A 358 21.28 -7.01 -6.72
C SER A 358 22.58 -7.16 -7.53
N GLY A 359 23.22 -6.05 -7.92
CA GLY A 359 24.32 -6.04 -8.89
C GLY A 359 23.89 -6.29 -10.35
N ASP A 360 22.60 -6.52 -10.63
CA ASP A 360 22.11 -6.73 -12.00
C ASP A 360 22.12 -5.41 -12.77
N ARG A 361 23.18 -5.22 -13.58
CA ARG A 361 23.34 -4.05 -14.46
C ARG A 361 22.48 -4.14 -15.72
N GLN A 362 22.04 -5.33 -16.12
CA GLN A 362 21.30 -5.51 -17.37
C GLN A 362 19.86 -5.02 -17.25
N THR A 363 19.20 -5.23 -16.10
CA THR A 363 17.83 -4.74 -15.89
C THR A 363 17.72 -3.20 -15.96
N PRO A 364 18.54 -2.41 -15.26
CA PRO A 364 18.58 -0.95 -15.41
C PRO A 364 18.96 -0.48 -16.83
N LEU A 365 19.90 -1.14 -17.54
CA LEU A 365 20.18 -0.84 -18.95
C LEU A 365 18.95 -1.06 -19.86
N ASN A 366 18.19 -2.11 -19.60
CA ASN A 366 16.97 -2.42 -20.33
C ASN A 366 15.87 -1.39 -20.05
N LEU A 367 15.76 -0.91 -18.80
CA LEU A 367 14.76 0.05 -18.34
C LEU A 367 15.16 1.53 -18.53
N TRP A 368 16.43 1.83 -18.84
CA TRP A 368 16.96 3.19 -18.97
C TRP A 368 16.10 4.16 -19.82
N PRO A 369 15.56 3.77 -21.01
CA PRO A 369 14.69 4.66 -21.78
C PRO A 369 13.43 5.08 -21.02
N LEU A 370 12.83 4.15 -20.26
CA LEU A 370 11.67 4.46 -19.42
C LEU A 370 12.06 5.40 -18.28
N VAL A 371 13.14 5.10 -17.56
CA VAL A 371 13.65 5.94 -16.46
C VAL A 371 13.86 7.38 -16.93
N LEU A 372 14.60 7.57 -18.03
CA LEU A 372 14.88 8.90 -18.56
C LEU A 372 13.61 9.61 -19.09
N LYS A 373 12.68 8.88 -19.72
CA LYS A 373 11.41 9.45 -20.19
C LYS A 373 10.50 9.92 -19.04
N GLN A 374 10.63 9.40 -17.82
CA GLN A 374 9.81 9.89 -16.70
C GLN A 374 10.09 11.36 -16.38
N LEU A 375 11.32 11.85 -16.65
CA LEU A 375 11.67 13.26 -16.46
C LEU A 375 10.87 14.22 -17.36
N ASP A 376 10.31 13.75 -18.48
CA ASP A 376 9.41 14.56 -19.29
C ASP A 376 8.13 14.91 -18.52
N PHE A 377 7.60 13.97 -17.73
CA PHE A 377 6.41 14.19 -16.91
C PHE A 377 6.72 14.93 -15.61
N THR A 378 7.82 14.59 -14.93
CA THR A 378 8.15 15.15 -13.61
C THR A 378 8.72 16.57 -13.66
N LEU A 379 9.29 17.00 -14.80
CA LEU A 379 9.76 18.38 -15.00
C LEU A 379 8.69 19.31 -15.61
N GLU A 380 7.59 18.79 -16.15
CA GLU A 380 6.46 19.62 -16.63
C GLU A 380 5.93 20.60 -15.55
N PRO A 381 5.64 20.18 -14.30
CA PRO A 381 5.17 21.10 -13.24
C PRO A 381 6.26 22.01 -12.65
N VAL A 382 7.51 21.92 -13.08
CA VAL A 382 8.61 22.76 -12.59
C VAL A 382 8.71 23.99 -13.49
N ASN A 383 8.60 25.19 -12.94
CA ASN A 383 8.70 26.44 -13.70
C ASN A 383 10.16 26.78 -14.09
N THR A 384 10.37 27.78 -14.95
CA THR A 384 11.71 28.22 -15.40
C THR A 384 12.69 28.60 -14.28
N GLU A 385 12.21 29.01 -13.11
CA GLU A 385 13.05 29.31 -11.93
C GLU A 385 13.51 28.04 -11.18
N GLY A 386 12.94 26.87 -11.50
CA GLY A 386 13.17 25.62 -10.76
C GLY A 386 12.15 25.35 -9.66
N LEU A 387 11.12 26.19 -9.48
CA LEU A 387 10.10 25.93 -8.47
C LEU A 387 9.02 24.98 -9.03
N PHE A 388 8.82 23.85 -8.35
CA PHE A 388 7.64 23.01 -8.53
C PHE A 388 6.34 23.79 -8.22
N VAL A 389 5.40 23.78 -9.17
CA VAL A 389 4.07 24.39 -9.05
C VAL A 389 3.02 23.28 -9.17
N PRO A 390 2.34 22.89 -8.08
CA PRO A 390 1.35 21.82 -8.10
C PRO A 390 0.27 22.01 -9.17
N PRO A 391 0.17 21.14 -10.19
CA PRO A 391 -0.87 21.27 -11.21
C PRO A 391 -2.25 20.99 -10.66
N LYS A 392 -3.26 21.71 -11.15
CA LYS A 392 -4.66 21.41 -10.82
C LYS A 392 -5.06 20.08 -11.43
N GLY A 393 -5.76 19.25 -10.65
CA GLY A 393 -6.31 17.97 -11.10
C GLY A 393 -5.33 16.81 -11.17
N TRP A 394 -4.01 17.03 -11.08
CA TRP A 394 -3.03 15.95 -10.99
C TRP A 394 -3.11 15.26 -9.63
N TRP A 395 -2.94 13.93 -9.60
CA TRP A 395 -2.83 13.20 -8.35
C TRP A 395 -1.39 13.24 -7.84
N LEU A 396 -1.20 14.07 -6.82
CA LEU A 396 -0.01 14.17 -5.98
C LEU A 396 -0.31 13.36 -4.71
N PHE A 397 0.39 12.25 -4.45
CA PHE A 397 0.06 11.37 -3.33
C PHE A 397 0.74 11.83 -2.05
N VAL A 398 2.05 11.59 -1.85
CA VAL A 398 2.83 11.87 -0.63
C VAL A 398 2.36 11.13 0.64
N ASP A 399 1.07 11.24 1.00
CA ASP A 399 0.40 10.60 2.13
C ASP A 399 -1.14 10.68 1.96
N TRP A 400 -1.90 9.88 2.74
CA TRP A 400 -3.37 9.93 2.79
C TRP A 400 -3.93 11.18 3.53
N HIS A 401 -3.08 12.07 4.04
CA HIS A 401 -3.50 13.30 4.73
C HIS A 401 -4.22 14.28 3.78
N ARG A 402 -5.54 14.46 3.97
CA ARG A 402 -6.44 15.15 3.02
C ARG A 402 -6.12 16.62 2.78
N SER A 403 -5.54 17.33 3.75
CA SER A 403 -5.25 18.77 3.65
C SER A 403 -3.76 19.09 3.64
N LEU A 404 -2.88 18.10 3.46
CA LEU A 404 -1.43 18.32 3.36
C LEU A 404 -1.15 19.13 2.08
N ASP A 405 -0.44 20.26 2.21
CA ASP A 405 0.09 20.96 1.04
C ASP A 405 1.28 20.19 0.46
N LYS A 406 1.23 19.96 -0.85
CA LYS A 406 2.15 19.03 -1.52
C LYS A 406 3.27 19.71 -2.31
N GLN A 407 3.36 21.04 -2.31
CA GLN A 407 4.39 21.75 -3.09
C GLN A 407 5.81 21.35 -2.70
N ALA A 408 6.17 21.47 -1.42
CA ALA A 408 7.51 21.17 -0.94
C ALA A 408 7.87 19.67 -0.99
N PRO A 409 7.02 18.71 -0.55
CA PRO A 409 7.36 17.30 -0.68
C PRO A 409 7.48 16.86 -2.14
N GLU A 410 6.58 17.27 -3.05
CA GLU A 410 6.69 16.91 -4.48
C GLU A 410 7.92 17.53 -5.14
N HIS A 411 8.25 18.80 -4.82
CA HIS A 411 9.50 19.42 -5.26
C HIS A 411 10.72 18.55 -4.92
N ALA A 412 10.78 18.09 -3.68
CA ALA A 412 11.87 17.27 -3.17
C ALA A 412 11.87 15.84 -3.77
N ILE A 413 10.71 15.23 -3.99
CA ILE A 413 10.59 13.92 -4.64
C ILE A 413 11.05 13.98 -6.11
N VAL A 414 10.73 15.05 -6.84
CA VAL A 414 11.25 15.29 -8.21
C VAL A 414 12.77 15.49 -8.20
N LEU A 415 13.32 16.23 -7.22
CA LEU A 415 14.78 16.36 -7.03
C LEU A 415 15.46 15.01 -6.75
N LEU A 416 14.87 14.16 -5.89
CA LEU A 416 15.37 12.82 -5.61
C LEU A 416 15.37 11.95 -6.89
N GLY A 417 14.30 12.04 -7.69
CA GLY A 417 14.20 11.37 -9.00
C GLY A 417 15.29 11.81 -9.98
N LEU A 418 15.59 13.12 -10.04
CA LEU A 418 16.68 13.67 -10.86
C LEU A 418 18.05 13.13 -10.41
N ARG A 419 18.36 13.20 -9.11
CA ARG A 419 19.64 12.67 -8.57
C ARG A 419 19.81 11.19 -8.86
N ALA A 420 18.79 10.38 -8.61
CA ALA A 420 18.83 8.94 -8.91
C ALA A 420 19.02 8.66 -10.40
N THR A 421 18.40 9.47 -11.28
CA THR A 421 18.59 9.36 -12.74
C THR A 421 20.01 9.73 -13.16
N GLN A 422 20.62 10.77 -12.57
CA GLN A 422 22.02 11.12 -12.80
C GLN A 422 22.96 9.99 -12.36
N THR A 423 22.78 9.47 -11.15
CA THR A 423 23.61 8.37 -10.62
C THR A 423 23.46 7.08 -11.44
N LEU A 424 22.26 6.79 -11.95
CA LEU A 424 22.06 5.72 -12.93
C LEU A 424 22.79 6.02 -14.24
N ALA A 425 22.74 7.24 -14.77
CA ALA A 425 23.45 7.61 -15.99
C ALA A 425 24.96 7.36 -15.88
N GLU A 426 25.55 7.69 -14.72
CA GLU A 426 26.96 7.45 -14.41
C GLU A 426 27.29 5.95 -14.34
N LYS A 427 26.53 5.17 -13.54
CA LYS A 427 26.75 3.70 -13.40
C LYS A 427 26.49 2.93 -14.70
N LEU A 428 25.61 3.43 -15.57
CA LEU A 428 25.21 2.77 -16.82
C LEU A 428 26.02 3.22 -18.05
N GLY A 429 26.82 4.28 -17.96
CA GLY A 429 27.54 4.82 -19.12
C GLY A 429 26.57 5.49 -20.10
N ARG A 430 25.74 6.40 -19.57
CA ARG A 430 24.66 7.13 -20.26
C ARG A 430 24.65 8.63 -19.94
N GLN A 431 25.76 9.16 -19.40
CA GLN A 431 25.91 10.55 -19.00
C GLN A 431 25.54 11.54 -20.11
N ASP A 432 25.82 11.20 -21.38
CA ASP A 432 25.49 12.03 -22.54
C ASP A 432 24.00 12.31 -22.70
N GLU A 433 23.14 11.34 -22.36
CA GLU A 433 21.68 11.49 -22.38
C GLU A 433 21.15 12.25 -21.14
N ALA A 434 22.00 12.48 -20.14
CA ALA A 434 21.67 13.07 -18.84
C ALA A 434 22.30 14.46 -18.60
N ARG A 435 22.99 15.04 -19.60
CA ARG A 435 23.79 16.29 -19.47
C ARG A 435 23.01 17.50 -18.95
N PHE A 436 21.68 17.52 -19.08
CA PHE A 436 20.81 18.60 -18.59
C PHE A 436 20.46 18.49 -17.10
N ILE A 437 20.61 17.30 -16.50
CA ILE A 437 20.16 17.02 -15.13
C ILE A 437 20.89 17.85 -14.06
N PRO A 438 22.22 18.08 -14.13
CA PRO A 438 22.92 18.92 -13.14
C PRO A 438 22.36 20.35 -13.04
N GLU A 439 22.01 20.97 -14.17
CA GLU A 439 21.41 22.31 -14.19
C GLU A 439 19.97 22.30 -13.70
N ALA A 440 19.19 21.25 -13.99
CA ALA A 440 17.85 21.08 -13.44
C ALA A 440 17.89 20.97 -11.91
N ILE A 441 18.79 20.14 -11.37
CA ILE A 441 19.03 20.01 -9.92
C ILE A 441 19.44 21.36 -9.32
N HIS A 442 20.42 22.03 -9.90
CA HIS A 442 20.92 23.31 -9.41
C HIS A 442 19.82 24.40 -9.31
N ARG A 443 18.98 24.54 -10.35
CA ARG A 443 17.84 25.48 -10.30
C ARG A 443 16.80 25.09 -9.26
N MET A 444 16.42 23.81 -9.19
CA MET A 444 15.45 23.33 -8.20
C MET A 444 15.96 23.52 -6.77
N GLU A 445 17.21 23.15 -6.46
CA GLU A 445 17.83 23.42 -5.17
C GLU A 445 17.78 24.92 -4.79
N ASN A 446 18.11 25.81 -5.73
CA ASN A 446 18.09 27.25 -5.50
C ASN A 446 16.67 27.77 -5.27
N ALA A 447 15.69 27.29 -6.03
CA ALA A 447 14.27 27.62 -5.81
C ALA A 447 13.78 27.13 -4.44
N ALA A 448 14.16 25.93 -4.01
CA ALA A 448 13.84 25.43 -2.68
C ALA A 448 14.46 26.30 -1.58
N ARG A 449 15.76 26.64 -1.68
CA ARG A 449 16.47 27.51 -0.73
C ARG A 449 15.90 28.94 -0.66
N GLN A 450 15.40 29.48 -1.78
CA GLN A 450 14.88 30.85 -1.84
C GLN A 450 13.39 30.98 -1.51
N ARG A 451 12.57 29.96 -1.82
CA ARG A 451 11.11 30.05 -1.76
C ARG A 451 10.49 29.17 -0.66
N LEU A 452 11.10 28.01 -0.38
CA LEU A 452 10.53 26.97 0.48
C LEU A 452 11.24 26.87 1.84
N TRP A 453 12.50 27.31 1.96
CA TRP A 453 13.17 27.43 3.25
C TRP A 453 12.73 28.70 4.01
N ASP A 454 12.48 28.58 5.30
CA ASP A 454 12.22 29.69 6.23
C ASP A 454 13.36 29.76 7.25
N GLU A 455 14.29 30.71 7.07
CA GLU A 455 15.46 30.84 7.95
C GLU A 455 15.08 31.20 9.39
N THR A 456 14.00 31.96 9.60
CA THR A 456 13.51 32.35 10.93
C THR A 456 13.01 31.14 11.71
N GLN A 457 12.26 30.26 11.05
CA GLN A 457 11.76 29.01 11.66
C GLN A 457 12.82 27.89 11.65
N GLY A 458 13.79 27.96 10.75
CA GLY A 458 14.76 26.89 10.49
C GLY A 458 14.11 25.64 9.89
N LEU A 459 13.07 25.83 9.07
CA LEU A 459 12.15 24.80 8.58
C LEU A 459 11.76 25.05 7.12
N PHE A 460 11.41 23.98 6.41
CA PHE A 460 10.78 24.08 5.09
C PHE A 460 9.26 24.28 5.22
N VAL A 461 8.73 25.18 4.41
CA VAL A 461 7.31 25.49 4.30
C VAL A 461 6.76 25.09 2.92
N SER A 462 5.46 24.81 2.85
CA SER A 462 4.79 24.41 1.61
C SER A 462 3.60 25.32 1.26
N GLY A 463 3.48 25.65 -0.02
CA GLY A 463 2.31 26.30 -0.58
C GLY A 463 2.09 27.75 -0.16
N PRO A 464 0.99 28.38 -0.61
CA PRO A 464 0.69 29.78 -0.37
C PRO A 464 0.43 30.12 1.10
N LYS A 465 0.09 29.12 1.93
CA LYS A 465 -0.10 29.27 3.38
C LYS A 465 1.19 29.12 4.19
N ARG A 466 2.31 28.77 3.56
CA ARG A 466 3.58 28.43 4.22
C ARG A 466 3.41 27.33 5.29
N GLU A 467 2.68 26.27 4.95
CA GLU A 467 2.40 25.15 5.85
C GLU A 467 3.70 24.43 6.24
N VAL A 468 3.90 24.21 7.54
CA VAL A 468 4.95 23.31 8.02
C VAL A 468 4.37 21.92 8.21
N SER A 469 5.00 20.92 7.59
CA SER A 469 4.64 19.52 7.71
C SER A 469 5.87 18.64 7.90
N TYR A 470 5.65 17.44 8.44
CA TYR A 470 6.66 16.37 8.52
C TYR A 470 7.09 15.95 7.11
N ALA A 471 6.17 15.93 6.14
CA ALA A 471 6.45 15.60 4.75
C ALA A 471 7.45 16.57 4.11
N SER A 472 7.24 17.88 4.29
CA SER A 472 8.14 18.91 3.76
C SER A 472 9.56 18.76 4.30
N GLN A 473 9.74 18.48 5.60
CA GLN A 473 11.08 18.32 6.18
C GLN A 473 11.73 17.03 5.70
N ALA A 474 11.01 15.91 5.81
CA ALA A 474 11.55 14.59 5.51
C ALA A 474 12.02 14.50 4.07
N TRP A 475 11.16 14.86 3.11
CA TRP A 475 11.52 14.79 1.70
C TRP A 475 12.62 15.78 1.32
N MET A 476 12.63 17.02 1.83
CA MET A 476 13.72 17.98 1.55
C MET A 476 15.08 17.50 2.05
N VAL A 477 15.11 16.86 3.23
CA VAL A 477 16.33 16.24 3.78
C VAL A 477 16.78 15.06 2.90
N LEU A 478 15.88 14.17 2.51
CA LEU A 478 16.20 13.03 1.64
C LEU A 478 16.62 13.45 0.21
N ALA A 479 16.10 14.58 -0.27
CA ALA A 479 16.53 15.19 -1.53
C ALA A 479 17.89 15.92 -1.44
N GLY A 480 18.51 15.99 -0.25
CA GLY A 480 19.82 16.63 -0.05
C GLY A 480 19.83 18.14 -0.32
N VAL A 481 18.69 18.83 -0.14
CA VAL A 481 18.58 20.29 -0.29
C VAL A 481 19.26 21.07 0.85
N PRO A 482 19.01 20.77 2.15
CA PRO A 482 19.63 21.47 3.27
C PRO A 482 21.07 21.00 3.54
N SER A 483 21.88 21.85 4.17
CA SER A 483 23.14 21.42 4.80
C SER A 483 22.89 20.43 5.96
N PRO A 484 23.89 19.66 6.44
CA PRO A 484 23.73 18.77 7.59
C PRO A 484 23.20 19.48 8.86
N GLU A 485 23.60 20.73 9.08
CA GLU A 485 23.14 21.57 10.20
C GLU A 485 21.68 21.98 10.02
N GLN A 486 21.29 22.39 8.80
CA GLN A 486 19.91 22.73 8.46
C GLN A 486 19.00 21.49 8.53
N ALA A 487 19.46 20.33 8.06
CA ALA A 487 18.73 19.06 8.14
C ALA A 487 18.46 18.68 9.61
N ARG A 488 19.49 18.75 10.46
CA ARG A 488 19.35 18.54 11.91
C ARG A 488 18.39 19.56 12.54
N ARG A 489 18.50 20.86 12.18
CA ARG A 489 17.61 21.92 12.68
C ARG A 489 16.16 21.66 12.29
N ALA A 490 15.88 21.36 11.03
CA ALA A 490 14.54 21.16 10.50
C ALA A 490 13.86 19.92 11.11
N MET A 491 14.56 18.77 11.14
CA MET A 491 13.99 17.55 11.71
C MET A 491 13.76 17.65 13.22
N GLN A 492 14.65 18.32 13.97
CA GLN A 492 14.40 18.61 15.38
C GLN A 492 13.29 19.67 15.59
N GLY A 493 13.17 20.65 14.68
CA GLY A 493 12.16 21.70 14.73
C GLY A 493 10.75 21.12 14.59
N VAL A 494 10.52 20.31 13.55
CA VAL A 494 9.19 19.74 13.28
C VAL A 494 8.74 18.75 14.35
N LEU A 495 9.67 18.01 14.96
CA LEU A 495 9.39 17.15 16.13
C LEU A 495 8.92 17.95 17.36
N ARG A 496 9.28 19.24 17.46
CA ARG A 496 8.88 20.12 18.57
C ARG A 496 7.70 21.03 18.26
N GLN A 497 7.17 21.02 17.04
CA GLN A 497 6.10 21.93 16.60
C GLN A 497 4.74 21.20 16.64
N PRO A 498 3.84 21.51 17.59
CA PRO A 498 2.56 20.80 17.73
C PRO A 498 1.65 20.96 16.50
N GLU A 499 1.67 22.16 15.91
CA GLU A 499 0.87 22.56 14.75
C GLU A 499 1.39 22.01 13.41
N ALA A 500 2.55 21.35 13.38
CA ALA A 500 3.09 20.81 12.14
C ALA A 500 2.26 19.61 11.66
N VAL A 501 1.86 19.62 10.38
CA VAL A 501 1.04 18.55 9.80
C VAL A 501 1.78 17.22 9.87
N LYS A 502 1.18 16.25 10.58
CA LYS A 502 1.75 14.93 10.87
C LYS A 502 1.36 13.91 9.80
N PRO A 503 2.15 12.83 9.62
CA PRO A 503 1.77 11.74 8.73
C PRO A 503 0.54 10.97 9.24
N VAL A 504 -0.19 10.35 8.30
CA VAL A 504 -1.35 9.47 8.52
C VAL A 504 -1.01 8.00 8.28
N THR A 505 -0.02 7.74 7.42
CA THR A 505 0.39 6.39 7.03
C THR A 505 1.78 6.03 7.53
N PRO A 506 2.05 4.73 7.77
CA PRO A 506 3.41 4.25 7.98
C PRO A 506 4.33 4.50 6.76
N TYR A 507 3.78 4.63 5.55
CA TYR A 507 4.52 5.03 4.34
C TYR A 507 5.23 6.37 4.51
N LEU A 508 4.51 7.43 4.92
CA LEU A 508 5.18 8.71 5.16
C LEU A 508 6.02 8.69 6.45
N HIS A 509 5.64 7.94 7.48
CA HIS A 509 6.49 7.76 8.66
C HIS A 509 7.83 7.07 8.37
N HIS A 510 7.91 6.18 7.37
CA HIS A 510 9.17 5.59 6.91
C HIS A 510 10.16 6.69 6.49
N TYR A 511 9.73 7.63 5.64
CA TYR A 511 10.57 8.73 5.18
C TYR A 511 10.94 9.70 6.31
N VAL A 512 10.08 9.88 7.31
CA VAL A 512 10.42 10.63 8.54
C VAL A 512 11.57 9.96 9.30
N VAL A 513 11.51 8.63 9.48
CA VAL A 513 12.58 7.85 10.13
C VAL A 513 13.88 7.90 9.31
N GLU A 514 13.80 7.73 7.99
CA GLU A 514 14.95 7.81 7.08
C GLU A 514 15.61 9.20 7.14
N ALA A 515 14.80 10.28 7.09
CA ALA A 515 15.28 11.65 7.22
C ALA A 515 15.88 11.95 8.60
N LEU A 516 15.38 11.35 9.69
CA LEU A 516 16.00 11.45 11.02
C LEU A 516 17.38 10.78 11.03
N PHE A 517 17.55 9.62 10.39
CA PHE A 517 18.88 9.01 10.22
C PHE A 517 19.80 9.88 9.36
N ALA A 518 19.33 10.39 8.22
CA ALA A 518 20.09 11.27 7.33
C ALA A 518 20.52 12.59 7.99
N ALA A 519 19.68 13.15 8.87
CA ALA A 519 19.99 14.32 9.70
C ALA A 519 20.91 14.02 10.90
N GLY A 520 21.39 12.77 11.04
CA GLY A 520 22.24 12.34 12.15
C GLY A 520 21.53 12.38 13.51
N LEU A 521 20.25 12.03 13.56
CA LEU A 521 19.38 11.99 14.75
C LEU A 521 18.96 10.55 15.06
N ALA A 522 19.92 9.63 15.08
CA ALA A 522 19.68 8.19 15.22
C ALA A 522 18.86 7.81 16.47
N GLU A 523 19.05 8.49 17.60
CA GLU A 523 18.24 8.25 18.81
C GLU A 523 16.76 8.60 18.58
N ALA A 524 16.48 9.75 17.97
CA ALA A 524 15.13 10.16 17.64
C ALA A 524 14.49 9.23 16.58
N ALA A 525 15.28 8.76 15.60
CA ALA A 525 14.83 7.79 14.61
C ALA A 525 14.42 6.44 15.23
N ASN A 526 15.27 5.89 16.11
CA ASN A 526 14.95 4.66 16.85
C ASN A 526 13.75 4.88 17.81
N LYS A 527 13.67 6.02 18.48
CA LYS A 527 12.51 6.36 19.33
C LYS A 527 11.22 6.41 18.51
N HIS A 528 11.23 7.08 17.36
CA HIS A 528 10.06 7.16 16.46
C HIS A 528 9.63 5.78 15.96
N LEU A 529 10.58 4.90 15.62
CA LEU A 529 10.30 3.50 15.27
C LEU A 529 9.56 2.77 16.40
N HIS A 530 10.06 2.83 17.62
CA HIS A 530 9.44 2.17 18.78
C HIS A 530 8.11 2.82 19.20
N ASP A 531 8.00 4.14 19.20
CA ASP A 531 6.76 4.85 19.56
C ASP A 531 5.64 4.50 18.57
N TYR A 532 5.89 4.59 17.25
CA TYR A 532 4.85 4.45 16.24
C TYR A 532 4.51 2.98 15.95
N TRP A 533 5.50 2.17 15.51
CA TRP A 533 5.26 0.76 15.19
C TRP A 533 5.10 -0.11 16.44
N GLY A 534 5.76 0.23 17.54
CA GLY A 534 5.55 -0.47 18.81
C GLY A 534 4.14 -0.26 19.36
N THR A 535 3.50 0.89 19.13
CA THR A 535 2.10 1.10 19.53
C THR A 535 1.13 0.23 18.72
N MET A 536 1.37 0.02 17.42
CA MET A 536 0.58 -0.97 16.65
C MET A 536 0.68 -2.37 17.27
N ILE A 537 1.90 -2.81 17.64
CA ILE A 537 2.11 -4.11 18.29
C ILE A 537 1.41 -4.19 19.66
N GLN A 538 1.47 -3.13 20.47
CA GLN A 538 0.75 -3.04 21.75
C GLN A 538 -0.78 -3.11 21.57
N LYS A 539 -1.30 -2.58 20.46
CA LYS A 539 -2.70 -2.68 20.05
C LYS A 539 -3.07 -4.02 19.37
N GLY A 540 -2.15 -4.99 19.33
CA GLY A 540 -2.38 -6.36 18.87
C GLY A 540 -1.95 -6.66 17.44
N ALA A 541 -1.25 -5.76 16.75
CA ALA A 541 -0.75 -5.98 15.40
C ALA A 541 0.25 -7.15 15.33
N ASP A 542 -0.08 -8.16 14.51
CA ASP A 542 0.81 -9.25 14.13
C ASP A 542 1.32 -9.14 12.67
N THR A 543 0.67 -8.28 11.88
CA THR A 543 1.17 -7.60 10.67
C THR A 543 0.91 -6.09 10.78
N PHE A 544 1.71 -5.26 10.10
CA PHE A 544 1.56 -3.81 10.14
C PHE A 544 0.50 -3.29 9.17
N TRP A 545 -0.18 -2.23 9.57
CA TRP A 545 -1.42 -1.75 8.97
C TRP A 545 -1.17 -0.69 7.90
N GLU A 546 -2.08 -0.57 6.94
CA GLU A 546 -2.07 0.45 5.87
C GLU A 546 -2.14 1.88 6.43
N VAL A 547 -3.00 2.08 7.43
CA VAL A 547 -3.29 3.37 8.05
C VAL A 547 -3.24 3.21 9.57
N PHE A 548 -2.51 4.09 10.26
CA PHE A 548 -2.50 4.14 11.71
C PHE A 548 -2.24 5.58 12.19
N VAL A 549 -3.23 6.17 12.83
CA VAL A 549 -3.14 7.53 13.41
C VAL A 549 -3.16 7.39 14.94
N PRO A 550 -2.05 7.68 15.66
CA PRO A 550 -2.03 7.59 17.11
C PRO A 550 -3.08 8.51 17.74
N GLY A 551 -4.06 7.90 18.42
CA GLY A 551 -5.20 8.60 19.04
C GLY A 551 -6.52 8.49 18.26
N ASP A 552 -6.52 7.96 17.03
CA ASP A 552 -7.72 7.62 16.26
C ASP A 552 -7.64 6.18 15.74
N ASP A 553 -8.21 5.25 16.52
CA ASP A 553 -8.22 3.83 16.22
C ASP A 553 -9.13 3.45 15.04
N PHE A 554 -10.01 4.36 14.60
CA PHE A 554 -10.96 4.16 13.50
C PHE A 554 -10.55 4.90 12.22
N ALA A 555 -9.38 5.52 12.20
CA ALA A 555 -8.87 6.31 11.08
C ALA A 555 -8.93 5.52 9.75
N SER A 556 -9.70 6.03 8.78
CA SER A 556 -9.83 5.41 7.47
C SER A 556 -10.04 6.47 6.37
N PRO A 557 -9.22 6.48 5.30
CA PRO A 557 -9.49 7.29 4.12
C PRO A 557 -10.75 6.81 3.38
N TYR A 558 -11.16 5.55 3.57
CA TYR A 558 -12.24 4.86 2.87
C TYR A 558 -13.62 4.95 3.53
N LYS A 559 -13.78 5.78 4.56
CA LYS A 559 -15.01 5.94 5.38
C LYS A 559 -15.43 4.69 6.19
N SER A 560 -14.59 3.65 6.26
CA SER A 560 -14.84 2.45 7.07
C SER A 560 -13.51 1.77 7.39
N HIS A 561 -13.20 1.61 8.67
CA HIS A 561 -12.00 0.92 9.16
C HIS A 561 -11.96 -0.55 8.74
N LEU A 562 -13.11 -1.20 8.55
CA LEU A 562 -13.19 -2.58 8.03
C LEU A 562 -12.55 -2.73 6.64
N MET A 563 -12.51 -1.64 5.85
CA MET A 563 -11.94 -1.63 4.49
C MET A 563 -10.44 -1.28 4.44
N ASN A 564 -9.85 -0.84 5.56
CA ASN A 564 -8.40 -0.73 5.68
C ASN A 564 -7.77 -2.13 5.57
N SER A 565 -6.55 -2.19 5.06
CA SER A 565 -5.72 -3.41 5.12
C SER A 565 -4.88 -3.44 6.41
N TYR A 566 -4.94 -4.55 7.13
CA TYR A 566 -4.16 -4.77 8.36
C TYR A 566 -2.89 -5.63 8.12
N CYS A 567 -2.61 -5.96 6.87
CA CYS A 567 -1.32 -6.44 6.40
C CYS A 567 -0.92 -5.65 5.15
N HIS A 568 -0.20 -4.53 5.32
CA HIS A 568 0.16 -3.65 4.21
C HIS A 568 1.67 -3.39 4.18
N ALA A 569 2.34 -3.80 3.12
CA ALA A 569 3.80 -3.96 3.16
C ALA A 569 4.58 -2.66 2.99
N TRP A 570 3.96 -1.53 2.64
CA TRP A 570 4.59 -0.21 2.81
C TRP A 570 4.94 0.10 4.29
N SER A 571 4.32 -0.61 5.24
CA SER A 571 4.48 -0.44 6.67
C SER A 571 5.53 -1.37 7.27
N CYS A 572 6.07 -2.30 6.48
CA CYS A 572 7.01 -3.31 6.98
C CYS A 572 8.44 -2.78 7.17
N THR A 573 8.72 -1.51 6.89
CA THR A 573 10.08 -0.96 6.83
C THR A 573 10.90 -0.89 8.13
N PRO A 574 10.39 -1.12 9.37
CA PRO A 574 11.27 -1.31 10.52
C PRO A 574 12.38 -2.36 10.31
N VAL A 575 12.12 -3.44 9.55
CA VAL A 575 13.14 -4.44 9.18
C VAL A 575 14.31 -3.84 8.39
N TYR A 576 14.07 -2.84 7.54
CA TYR A 576 15.12 -2.18 6.76
C TYR A 576 16.10 -1.42 7.66
N PHE A 577 15.57 -0.69 8.64
CA PHE A 577 16.38 0.09 9.59
C PHE A 577 17.05 -0.80 10.65
N LEU A 578 16.32 -1.76 11.23
CA LEU A 578 16.81 -2.64 12.29
C LEU A 578 17.90 -3.61 11.81
N ARG A 579 17.82 -4.07 10.55
CA ARG A 579 18.82 -4.96 9.92
C ARG A 579 19.86 -4.21 9.09
N ALA A 580 19.95 -2.89 9.20
CA ALA A 580 21.04 -2.14 8.62
C ALA A 580 22.38 -2.58 9.26
N PRO A 581 23.48 -2.68 8.50
CA PRO A 581 24.80 -2.88 9.08
C PRO A 581 25.10 -1.75 10.07
N ALA A 582 25.68 -2.09 11.22
CA ALA A 582 26.23 -1.08 12.12
C ALA A 582 27.30 -0.28 11.35
N ALA A 583 27.22 1.05 11.37
CA ALA A 583 28.20 1.90 10.70
C ALA A 583 29.59 1.65 11.29
N GLY A 584 30.51 1.10 10.48
CA GLY A 584 31.89 0.80 10.88
C GLY A 584 32.16 -0.65 11.29
N LYS A 585 31.86 -1.63 10.41
CA LYS A 585 32.46 -2.97 10.41
C LYS A 585 32.76 -3.41 8.98
#